data_AF-A0A8H2WIZ4-F1
#
_entry.id   AF-A0A8H2WIZ4-F1
#
_cell.length_a   1.000
_cell.length_b   1.000
_cell.length_c   1.000
_cell.angle_alpha   90.00
_cell.angle_beta   90.00
_cell.angle_gamma   90.00
#
_symmetry.space_group_name_H-M   'P 1'
#
loop_
_entity.id
_entity.type
_entity.pdbx_description
1 polymer ?
#
loop_
_entity_poly.entity_id
_entity_poly.type
_entity_poly.pdbx_seq_one_letter_code
_entity_poly.pdbx_strand_id
1 'polypeptide(L)'
;MLAFTNSFRIVYRLKGSVRPGNQKGHEHFGWEDGISNPAIKGIGEPLPGQRVLPPGVILCGKAKDSVPDRPEWALEGSFLAFRQLEQLVPEFDKFLVDNPIVLPGLTREQGSELLGARLVGRWKSGAPIELSPTHDDPELAKDPKRNNDFVFPQDKGDEGQIKCPYAAHIRKTNPRNDLDFLDKDPENPVHAVEASSIIRAGIPYGPEVTLGEKLEHHTEFPRGLAFVSYQSSLAKGFQFIQKRWANAPNFPPNKAVEAGFDPIVGQKNGQSRETLGTSSGSQLTLPRDFVVSRGGEYFFSPSVKALKTKFAGVDSD
;
A
#
# COMPACT_ATOMS: atom_id res chain seq x y z
N MET A 1 25.72 -15.93 28.57
CA MET A 1 25.28 -15.42 27.25
C MET A 1 25.55 -16.49 26.17
N LEU A 2 24.87 -17.65 26.25
CA LEU A 2 25.17 -18.87 25.47
C LEU A 2 23.92 -19.66 25.04
N ALA A 3 22.70 -19.15 25.28
CA ALA A 3 21.49 -19.96 25.33
C ALA A 3 20.89 -20.40 23.97
N PHE A 4 21.44 -19.97 22.83
CA PHE A 4 20.78 -20.18 21.52
C PHE A 4 21.70 -20.71 20.40
N THR A 5 22.95 -21.07 20.68
CA THR A 5 23.95 -21.32 19.62
C THR A 5 23.60 -22.46 18.65
N ASN A 6 22.75 -23.41 19.05
CA ASN A 6 22.30 -24.52 18.19
C ASN A 6 20.77 -24.69 18.12
N SER A 7 19.96 -23.83 18.77
CA SER A 7 18.50 -23.99 18.80
C SER A 7 17.79 -23.34 17.62
N PHE A 8 18.52 -22.58 16.79
CA PHE A 8 18.01 -22.03 15.54
C PHE A 8 19.13 -21.94 14.49
N ARG A 9 18.74 -21.83 13.22
CA ARG A 9 19.65 -21.51 12.12
C ARG A 9 19.09 -20.36 11.30
N ILE A 10 19.96 -19.50 10.76
CA ILE A 10 19.55 -18.45 9.83
C ILE A 10 19.28 -19.11 8.48
N VAL A 11 18.01 -19.14 8.06
CA VAL A 11 17.61 -19.63 6.73
C VAL A 11 17.78 -18.54 5.69
N TYR A 12 17.38 -17.30 6.03
CA TYR A 12 17.44 -16.15 5.15
C TYR A 12 17.53 -14.87 5.97
N ARG A 13 18.17 -13.83 5.42
CA ARG A 13 18.26 -12.51 6.04
C ARG A 13 18.11 -11.43 4.97
N LEU A 14 17.15 -10.54 5.17
CA LEU A 14 17.01 -9.31 4.39
C LEU A 14 17.28 -8.11 5.31
N LYS A 15 18.20 -7.24 4.91
CA LYS A 15 18.53 -6.02 5.65
C LYS A 15 17.76 -4.84 5.02
N GLY A 16 16.79 -4.31 5.76
CA GLY A 16 16.14 -3.05 5.43
C GLY A 16 16.96 -1.84 5.90
N SER A 17 16.78 -0.71 5.24
CA SER A 17 17.34 0.58 5.64
C SER A 17 16.43 1.72 5.17
N VAL A 18 16.30 2.76 5.98
CA VAL A 18 15.71 4.02 5.49
C VAL A 18 16.64 4.62 4.44
N ARG A 19 16.06 5.21 3.39
CA ARG A 19 16.83 5.88 2.34
C ARG A 19 17.54 7.14 2.88
N PRO A 20 18.67 7.56 2.29
CA PRO A 20 19.49 8.64 2.83
C PRO A 20 18.90 10.04 2.56
N GLY A 21 19.36 11.03 3.34
CA GLY A 21 19.11 12.45 3.06
C GLY A 21 17.63 12.82 2.99
N ASN A 22 17.26 13.55 1.93
CA ASN A 22 15.89 14.00 1.67
C ASN A 22 14.95 12.88 1.19
N GLN A 23 15.45 11.65 0.99
CA GLN A 23 14.63 10.48 0.66
C GLN A 23 14.26 9.68 1.91
N LYS A 24 14.67 10.10 3.10
CA LYS A 24 14.26 9.46 4.35
C LYS A 24 12.74 9.59 4.51
N GLY A 25 12.05 8.45 4.58
CA GLY A 25 10.58 8.39 4.58
C GLY A 25 10.01 7.92 3.24
N HIS A 26 10.80 8.03 2.16
CA HIS A 26 10.39 7.63 0.82
C HIS A 26 10.78 6.18 0.50
N GLU A 27 9.94 5.51 -0.29
CA GLU A 27 10.28 4.23 -0.93
C GLU A 27 11.17 4.44 -2.18
N HIS A 28 11.56 3.35 -2.87
CA HIS A 28 12.61 3.43 -3.92
C HIS A 28 12.16 4.11 -5.22
N PHE A 29 10.87 4.16 -5.55
CA PHE A 29 10.38 5.00 -6.66
C PHE A 29 10.40 6.50 -6.29
N GLY A 30 10.52 6.83 -5.01
CA GLY A 30 10.70 8.18 -4.49
C GLY A 30 9.44 8.81 -3.89
N TRP A 31 8.40 8.04 -3.58
CA TRP A 31 7.20 8.52 -2.89
C TRP A 31 7.35 8.42 -1.38
N GLU A 32 6.99 9.48 -0.65
CA GLU A 32 6.84 9.46 0.81
C GLU A 32 5.84 8.36 1.21
N ASP A 33 6.28 7.44 2.06
CA ASP A 33 5.49 6.31 2.53
C ASP A 33 5.18 6.42 4.04
N GLY A 34 4.26 5.60 4.54
CA GLY A 34 3.85 5.57 5.94
C GLY A 34 2.82 6.62 6.34
N ILE A 35 2.37 7.48 5.41
CA ILE A 35 1.40 8.56 5.67
C ILE A 35 0.05 8.04 6.17
N SER A 36 -0.56 7.10 5.44
CA SER A 36 -1.91 6.61 5.74
C SER A 36 -1.87 5.22 6.36
N ASN A 37 -2.07 5.16 7.67
CA ASN A 37 -2.41 3.96 8.44
C ASN A 37 -3.74 4.19 9.18
N PRO A 38 -4.52 3.14 9.47
CA PRO A 38 -5.71 3.30 10.31
C PRO A 38 -5.34 3.70 11.75
N ALA A 39 -6.19 4.50 12.38
CA ALA A 39 -6.18 4.69 13.82
C ALA A 39 -6.90 3.51 14.50
N ILE A 40 -6.53 3.21 15.74
CA ILE A 40 -7.18 2.14 16.53
C ILE A 40 -8.02 2.78 17.62
N LYS A 41 -9.31 2.42 17.70
CA LYS A 41 -10.23 2.96 18.70
C LYS A 41 -9.66 2.76 20.10
N GLY A 42 -9.49 3.87 20.83
CA GLY A 42 -8.92 3.87 22.18
C GLY A 42 -7.40 3.99 22.26
N ILE A 43 -6.70 4.19 21.13
CA ILE A 43 -5.25 4.42 21.08
C ILE A 43 -4.96 5.73 20.34
N GLY A 44 -4.50 6.73 21.09
CA GLY A 44 -4.15 8.05 20.54
C GLY A 44 -5.35 8.81 19.97
N GLU A 45 -5.06 9.98 19.40
CA GLU A 45 -6.05 10.80 18.70
C GLU A 45 -5.94 10.57 17.19
N PRO A 46 -7.05 10.27 16.49
CA PRO A 46 -7.03 10.11 15.05
C PRO A 46 -6.77 11.45 14.35
N LEU A 47 -6.03 11.39 13.24
CA LEU A 47 -5.85 12.53 12.34
C LEU A 47 -7.08 12.71 11.43
N PRO A 48 -7.32 13.93 10.91
CA PRO A 48 -8.35 14.17 9.90
C PRO A 48 -8.24 13.21 8.69
N GLY A 49 -9.38 12.69 8.24
CA GLY A 49 -9.48 11.66 7.19
C GLY A 49 -8.94 10.27 7.56
N GLN A 50 -8.38 10.07 8.76
CA GLN A 50 -7.89 8.77 9.20
C GLN A 50 -9.05 7.88 9.68
N ARG A 51 -9.16 6.68 9.12
CA ARG A 51 -10.18 5.71 9.59
C ARG A 51 -9.84 5.23 10.99
N VAL A 52 -10.85 5.22 11.86
CA VAL A 52 -10.76 4.62 13.19
C VAL A 52 -11.32 3.20 13.15
N LEU A 53 -10.47 2.22 13.43
CA LEU A 53 -10.86 0.81 13.42
C LEU A 53 -11.18 0.30 14.83
N PRO A 54 -12.13 -0.63 14.97
CA PRO A 54 -12.19 -1.45 16.16
C PRO A 54 -10.91 -2.32 16.26
N PRO A 55 -10.34 -2.55 17.45
CA PRO A 55 -9.03 -3.19 17.57
C PRO A 55 -8.98 -4.62 17.02
N GLY A 56 -10.11 -5.33 16.96
CA GLY A 56 -10.22 -6.69 16.45
C GLY A 56 -9.93 -6.85 14.96
N VAL A 57 -9.90 -5.76 14.20
CA VAL A 57 -9.44 -5.77 12.79
C VAL A 57 -7.94 -6.06 12.71
N ILE A 58 -7.17 -5.64 13.71
CA ILE A 58 -5.70 -5.79 13.74
C ILE A 58 -5.27 -6.86 14.74
N LEU A 59 -5.91 -6.92 15.91
CA LEU A 59 -5.53 -7.76 17.04
C LEU A 59 -6.53 -8.90 17.24
N CYS A 60 -6.02 -10.11 17.32
CA CYS A 60 -6.79 -11.33 17.49
C CYS A 60 -7.54 -11.33 18.84
N GLY A 61 -8.82 -11.69 18.84
CA GLY A 61 -9.69 -11.79 20.01
C GLY A 61 -10.17 -10.47 20.60
N LYS A 62 -9.90 -9.33 19.95
CA LYS A 62 -10.44 -8.03 20.36
C LYS A 62 -11.79 -7.75 19.66
N ALA A 63 -12.46 -6.69 20.09
CA ALA A 63 -13.77 -6.30 19.57
C ALA A 63 -13.77 -6.20 18.05
N LYS A 64 -14.75 -6.84 17.39
CA LYS A 64 -14.90 -6.96 15.92
C LYS A 64 -13.80 -7.79 15.22
N ASP A 65 -13.10 -8.64 15.94
CA ASP A 65 -12.39 -9.74 15.28
C ASP A 65 -13.39 -10.64 14.57
N SER A 66 -13.10 -10.96 13.32
CA SER A 66 -13.98 -11.75 12.46
C SER A 66 -13.89 -13.25 12.66
N VAL A 67 -12.90 -13.72 13.40
CA VAL A 67 -12.70 -15.15 13.67
C VAL A 67 -13.11 -15.42 15.13
N PRO A 68 -14.23 -16.15 15.36
CA PRO A 68 -14.63 -16.53 16.71
C PRO A 68 -13.69 -17.59 17.29
N ASP A 69 -13.78 -17.79 18.61
CA ASP A 69 -13.19 -18.94 19.32
C ASP A 69 -11.69 -19.15 19.06
N ARG A 70 -10.92 -18.06 18.99
CA ARG A 70 -9.47 -18.16 18.89
C ARG A 70 -8.90 -18.87 20.12
N PRO A 71 -7.84 -19.69 19.94
CA PRO A 71 -7.18 -20.28 21.09
C PRO A 71 -6.63 -19.18 21.99
N GLU A 72 -6.69 -19.38 23.31
CA GLU A 72 -6.37 -18.35 24.31
C GLU A 72 -4.96 -17.75 24.11
N TRP A 73 -3.99 -18.56 23.68
CA TRP A 73 -2.63 -18.10 23.43
C TRP A 73 -2.49 -17.15 22.23
N ALA A 74 -3.45 -17.14 21.30
CA ALA A 74 -3.43 -16.28 20.12
C ALA A 74 -4.09 -14.91 20.38
N LEU A 75 -4.74 -14.71 21.52
CA LEU A 75 -5.34 -13.42 21.86
C LEU A 75 -4.25 -12.33 21.92
N GLU A 76 -4.60 -11.14 21.43
CA GLU A 76 -3.72 -9.96 21.32
C GLU A 76 -2.52 -10.13 20.36
N GLY A 77 -2.43 -11.25 19.65
CA GLY A 77 -1.50 -11.38 18.53
C GLY A 77 -2.05 -10.80 17.23
N SER A 78 -1.23 -10.77 16.19
CA SER A 78 -1.62 -10.33 14.84
C SER A 78 -0.91 -11.17 13.78
N PHE A 79 -1.55 -11.40 12.64
CA PHE A 79 -0.85 -11.99 11.50
C PHE A 79 0.02 -10.95 10.83
N LEU A 80 1.24 -11.34 10.49
CA LEU A 80 2.22 -10.53 9.78
C LEU A 80 2.38 -11.11 8.37
N ALA A 81 2.02 -10.33 7.35
CA ALA A 81 2.33 -10.67 5.96
C ALA A 81 3.64 -10.00 5.56
N PHE A 82 4.69 -10.81 5.33
CA PHE A 82 5.96 -10.32 4.83
C PHE A 82 6.06 -10.58 3.33
N ARG A 83 6.47 -9.58 2.55
CA ARG A 83 6.78 -9.73 1.12
C ARG A 83 8.10 -9.03 0.81
N GLN A 84 9.00 -9.72 0.12
CA GLN A 84 10.14 -9.07 -0.51
C GLN A 84 9.70 -8.62 -1.90
N LEU A 85 9.48 -7.31 -2.05
CA LEU A 85 9.00 -6.70 -3.27
C LEU A 85 10.16 -5.93 -3.91
N GLU A 86 10.79 -6.50 -4.92
CA GLU A 86 11.83 -5.80 -5.71
C GLU A 86 11.18 -4.72 -6.57
N GLN A 87 11.85 -3.58 -6.71
CA GLN A 87 11.37 -2.41 -7.45
C GLN A 87 12.33 -2.08 -8.59
N LEU A 88 11.81 -2.10 -9.81
CA LEU A 88 12.55 -1.78 -11.04
C LEU A 88 12.53 -0.26 -11.27
N VAL A 89 13.32 0.47 -10.47
CA VAL A 89 13.25 1.94 -10.40
C VAL A 89 13.63 2.62 -11.72
N PRO A 90 14.78 2.32 -12.36
CA PRO A 90 15.13 2.92 -13.64
C PRO A 90 14.09 2.66 -14.74
N GLU A 91 13.52 1.45 -14.74
CA GLU A 91 12.46 1.07 -15.68
C GLU A 91 11.17 1.85 -15.45
N PHE A 92 10.78 2.06 -14.18
CA PHE A 92 9.61 2.86 -13.84
C PHE A 92 9.80 4.33 -14.21
N ASP A 93 10.97 4.91 -13.89
CA ASP A 93 11.31 6.29 -14.27
C ASP A 93 11.28 6.47 -15.80
N LYS A 94 11.86 5.53 -16.56
CA LYS A 94 11.83 5.55 -18.02
C LYS A 94 10.40 5.45 -18.56
N PHE A 95 9.56 4.60 -17.96
CA PHE A 95 8.16 4.47 -18.33
C PHE A 95 7.39 5.80 -18.17
N LEU A 96 7.61 6.52 -17.07
CA LEU A 96 6.99 7.83 -16.85
C LEU A 96 7.47 8.87 -17.87
N VAL A 97 8.77 8.90 -18.16
CA VAL A 97 9.38 9.81 -19.15
C VAL A 97 8.86 9.53 -20.56
N ASP A 98 8.61 8.28 -20.91
CA ASP A 98 8.12 7.90 -22.23
C ASP A 98 6.62 8.20 -22.42
N ASN A 99 5.84 8.25 -21.34
CA ASN A 99 4.39 8.40 -21.35
C ASN A 99 3.91 9.67 -20.61
N PRO A 100 4.42 10.87 -20.93
CA PRO A 100 4.03 12.09 -20.23
C PRO A 100 2.54 12.38 -20.45
N ILE A 101 1.86 12.89 -19.41
CA ILE A 101 0.53 13.46 -19.58
C ILE A 101 0.65 14.79 -20.32
N VAL A 102 -0.09 14.91 -21.43
CA VAL A 102 -0.13 16.13 -22.23
C VAL A 102 -1.34 16.96 -21.83
N LEU A 103 -1.10 18.04 -21.10
CA LEU A 103 -2.09 19.06 -20.75
C LEU A 103 -1.57 20.46 -21.11
N PRO A 104 -2.45 21.41 -21.48
CA PRO A 104 -2.04 22.79 -21.72
C PRO A 104 -1.29 23.37 -20.52
N GLY A 105 -0.09 23.90 -20.76
CA GLY A 105 0.73 24.54 -19.73
C GLY A 105 1.69 23.64 -18.96
N LEU A 106 1.70 22.32 -19.22
CA LEU A 106 2.69 21.40 -18.63
C LEU A 106 3.85 21.13 -19.60
N THR A 107 5.07 21.14 -19.06
CA THR A 107 6.26 20.58 -19.72
C THR A 107 6.18 19.05 -19.78
N ARG A 108 7.04 18.43 -20.59
CA ARG A 108 7.12 16.96 -20.67
C ARG A 108 7.45 16.36 -19.30
N GLU A 109 8.40 16.97 -18.60
CA GLU A 109 8.87 16.57 -17.28
C GLU A 109 7.72 16.63 -16.27
N GLN A 110 6.97 17.74 -16.23
CA GLN A 110 5.79 17.87 -15.36
C GLN A 110 4.69 16.87 -15.73
N GLY A 111 4.49 16.57 -17.02
CA GLY A 111 3.56 15.55 -17.48
C GLY A 111 3.94 14.14 -17.01
N SER A 112 5.23 13.81 -16.98
CA SER A 112 5.76 12.54 -16.46
C SER A 112 5.64 12.44 -14.94
N GLU A 113 5.93 13.53 -14.21
CA GLU A 113 5.71 13.60 -12.76
C GLU A 113 4.23 13.44 -12.41
N LEU A 114 3.35 14.12 -13.14
CA LEU A 114 1.90 14.00 -12.98
C LEU A 114 1.43 12.56 -13.25
N LEU A 115 1.97 11.88 -14.27
CA LEU A 115 1.63 10.47 -14.50
C LEU A 115 1.98 9.62 -13.28
N GLY A 116 3.21 9.72 -12.78
CA GLY A 116 3.61 8.98 -11.58
C GLY A 116 2.69 9.29 -10.40
N ALA A 117 2.36 10.57 -10.20
CA ALA A 117 1.46 11.00 -9.13
C ALA A 117 0.06 10.40 -9.28
N ARG A 118 -0.47 10.29 -10.50
CA ARG A 118 -1.75 9.68 -10.82
C ARG A 118 -1.76 8.15 -10.65
N LEU A 119 -0.67 7.47 -10.99
CA LEU A 119 -0.55 6.02 -10.77
C LEU A 119 -0.52 5.67 -9.27
N VAL A 120 0.12 6.50 -8.45
CA VAL A 120 0.18 6.29 -7.00
C VAL A 120 -1.05 6.83 -6.27
N GLY A 121 -1.55 7.99 -6.69
CA GLY A 121 -2.59 8.77 -6.01
C GLY A 121 -2.03 9.86 -5.07
N ARG A 122 -0.71 10.06 -5.07
CA ARG A 122 0.01 11.12 -4.35
C ARG A 122 1.18 11.59 -5.20
N TRP A 123 1.60 12.84 -5.03
CA TRP A 123 2.91 13.29 -5.49
C TRP A 123 4.04 12.65 -4.68
N LYS A 124 5.27 12.70 -5.20
CA LYS A 124 6.45 12.15 -4.50
C LYS A 124 6.63 12.76 -3.10
N SER A 125 6.26 14.03 -2.92
CA SER A 125 6.26 14.71 -1.62
C SER A 125 5.35 14.07 -0.57
N GLY A 126 4.29 13.36 -1.00
CA GLY A 126 3.21 12.88 -0.16
C GLY A 126 1.88 13.63 -0.34
N ALA A 127 1.84 14.76 -1.06
CA ALA A 127 0.58 15.50 -1.31
C ALA A 127 -0.44 14.63 -2.08
N PRO A 128 -1.69 14.45 -1.60
CA PRO A 128 -2.68 13.67 -2.31
C PRO A 128 -3.19 14.39 -3.55
N ILE A 129 -3.21 13.71 -4.70
CA ILE A 129 -3.68 14.31 -5.96
C ILE A 129 -5.18 14.64 -5.92
N GLU A 130 -5.95 14.05 -5.00
CA GLU A 130 -7.34 14.42 -4.79
C GLU A 130 -7.50 15.88 -4.31
N LEU A 131 -6.51 16.40 -3.58
CA LEU A 131 -6.49 17.78 -3.09
C LEU A 131 -5.64 18.71 -3.97
N SER A 132 -4.57 18.20 -4.59
CA SER A 132 -3.73 18.94 -5.53
C SER A 132 -3.53 18.16 -6.84
N PRO A 133 -4.51 18.20 -7.77
CA PRO A 133 -4.57 17.25 -8.89
C PRO A 133 -3.61 17.54 -10.05
N THR A 134 -3.08 18.75 -10.16
CA THR A 134 -2.32 19.20 -11.34
C THR A 134 -0.89 19.61 -11.05
N HIS A 135 -0.54 19.80 -9.77
CA HIS A 135 0.80 20.18 -9.33
C HIS A 135 1.06 19.66 -7.91
N ASP A 136 2.33 19.49 -7.56
CA ASP A 136 2.72 19.11 -6.20
C ASP A 136 2.49 20.29 -5.22
N ASP A 137 2.16 19.95 -3.97
CA ASP A 137 2.06 20.89 -2.85
C ASP A 137 2.85 20.33 -1.65
N PRO A 138 4.15 20.64 -1.55
CA PRO A 138 5.00 20.15 -0.46
C PRO A 138 4.57 20.62 0.94
N GLU A 139 3.84 21.73 1.06
CA GLU A 139 3.37 22.24 2.35
C GLU A 139 2.09 21.52 2.80
N LEU A 140 1.21 21.16 1.86
CA LEU A 140 0.16 20.19 2.12
C LEU A 140 0.76 18.84 2.53
N ALA A 141 1.76 18.35 1.81
CA ALA A 141 2.36 17.04 2.04
C ALA A 141 2.92 16.86 3.46
N LYS A 142 3.60 17.89 3.98
CA LYS A 142 4.21 17.88 5.33
C LYS A 142 3.21 18.01 6.47
N ASP A 143 1.95 18.38 6.20
CA ASP A 143 0.95 18.59 7.24
C ASP A 143 0.10 17.34 7.48
N PRO A 144 0.33 16.58 8.57
CA PRO A 144 -0.43 15.38 8.88
C PRO A 144 -1.91 15.64 9.18
N LYS A 145 -2.31 16.90 9.42
CA LYS A 145 -3.72 17.28 9.60
C LYS A 145 -4.45 17.53 8.28
N ARG A 146 -3.74 17.60 7.15
CA ARG A 146 -4.33 17.91 5.83
C ARG A 146 -4.02 16.86 4.78
N ASN A 147 -2.83 16.24 4.81
CA ASN A 147 -2.35 15.33 3.76
C ASN A 147 -3.14 14.01 3.63
N ASN A 148 -4.06 13.72 4.54
CA ASN A 148 -4.94 12.55 4.47
C ASN A 148 -6.43 12.90 4.56
N ASP A 149 -6.77 14.19 4.70
CA ASP A 149 -8.13 14.68 4.94
C ASP A 149 -8.91 14.85 3.64
N PHE A 150 -9.29 13.72 3.04
CA PHE A 150 -10.06 13.73 1.80
C PHE A 150 -10.92 12.47 1.64
N VAL A 151 -11.86 12.58 0.73
CA VAL A 151 -12.66 11.48 0.21
C VAL A 151 -12.69 11.60 -1.32
N PHE A 152 -12.99 10.52 -2.02
CA PHE A 152 -13.00 10.54 -3.48
C PHE A 152 -14.37 10.93 -4.08
N PRO A 153 -14.43 11.49 -5.29
CA PRO A 153 -15.69 11.78 -5.97
C PRO A 153 -16.51 10.50 -6.23
N GLN A 154 -17.84 10.64 -6.24
CA GLN A 154 -18.78 9.52 -6.35
C GLN A 154 -19.37 9.33 -7.74
N ASP A 155 -19.06 10.24 -8.67
CA ASP A 155 -19.40 10.08 -10.08
C ASP A 155 -18.87 8.75 -10.58
N LYS A 156 -19.61 8.13 -11.51
CA LYS A 156 -19.34 6.74 -11.94
C LYS A 156 -18.52 6.68 -13.22
N GLY A 157 -18.59 7.72 -14.06
CA GLY A 157 -17.85 7.82 -15.32
C GLY A 157 -16.50 8.50 -15.16
N ASP A 158 -16.03 9.11 -16.25
CA ASP A 158 -14.74 9.82 -16.29
C ASP A 158 -14.65 11.00 -15.32
N GLU A 159 -15.78 11.63 -15.01
CA GLU A 159 -15.85 12.77 -14.08
C GLU A 159 -15.29 12.41 -12.69
N GLY A 160 -15.55 11.18 -12.21
CA GLY A 160 -15.13 10.74 -10.88
C GLY A 160 -13.64 10.37 -10.78
N GLN A 161 -12.92 10.47 -11.89
CA GLN A 161 -11.48 10.18 -12.00
C GLN A 161 -10.66 11.34 -12.58
N ILE A 162 -11.26 12.54 -12.71
CA ILE A 162 -10.56 13.76 -13.13
C ILE A 162 -9.36 14.04 -12.21
N LYS A 163 -9.56 14.03 -10.89
CA LYS A 163 -8.50 14.33 -9.92
C LYS A 163 -7.62 13.12 -9.61
N CYS A 164 -8.25 12.00 -9.27
CA CYS A 164 -7.56 10.76 -8.88
C CYS A 164 -8.15 9.56 -9.64
N PRO A 165 -7.35 8.83 -10.45
CA PRO A 165 -7.85 7.64 -11.14
C PRO A 165 -8.40 6.58 -10.19
N TYR A 166 -9.46 5.86 -10.60
CA TYR A 166 -9.98 4.74 -9.80
C TYR A 166 -8.92 3.64 -9.57
N ALA A 167 -7.98 3.50 -10.50
CA ALA A 167 -6.90 2.53 -10.41
C ALA A 167 -5.67 3.00 -9.63
N ALA A 168 -5.62 4.26 -9.17
CA ALA A 168 -4.50 4.76 -8.39
C ALA A 168 -4.23 3.86 -7.17
N HIS A 169 -2.96 3.61 -6.87
CA HIS A 169 -2.56 2.64 -5.85
C HIS A 169 -3.26 2.84 -4.50
N ILE A 170 -3.30 4.08 -3.99
CA ILE A 170 -3.97 4.36 -2.70
C ILE A 170 -5.50 4.21 -2.77
N ARG A 171 -6.12 4.38 -3.94
CA ARG A 171 -7.58 4.29 -4.14
C ARG A 171 -7.99 2.83 -4.32
N LYS A 172 -7.15 2.01 -4.95
CA LYS A 172 -7.29 0.55 -4.97
C LYS A 172 -7.14 -0.07 -3.58
N THR A 173 -6.15 0.36 -2.81
CA THR A 173 -5.80 -0.27 -1.51
C THR A 173 -6.54 0.32 -0.31
N ASN A 174 -7.06 1.54 -0.43
CA ASN A 174 -8.01 2.13 0.50
C ASN A 174 -9.05 2.95 -0.30
N PRO A 175 -10.13 2.32 -0.76
CA PRO A 175 -11.17 2.95 -1.58
C PRO A 175 -11.94 4.06 -0.89
N ARG A 176 -11.78 4.20 0.44
CA ARG A 176 -12.54 5.13 1.26
C ARG A 176 -14.04 5.01 0.93
N ASN A 177 -14.61 6.13 0.53
CA ASN A 177 -16.00 6.31 0.23
C ASN A 177 -16.46 5.79 -1.14
N ASP A 178 -15.57 5.28 -2.01
CA ASP A 178 -16.01 4.42 -3.12
C ASP A 178 -16.71 3.15 -2.62
N LEU A 179 -16.46 2.75 -1.38
CA LEU A 179 -17.14 1.64 -0.71
C LEU A 179 -17.90 2.05 0.57
N ASP A 180 -17.42 3.06 1.33
CA ASP A 180 -18.04 3.41 2.62
C ASP A 180 -19.45 4.01 2.51
N PHE A 181 -19.80 4.66 1.39
CA PHE A 181 -21.12 5.29 1.22
C PHE A 181 -22.23 4.32 0.78
N LEU A 182 -21.95 3.02 0.70
CA LEU A 182 -22.96 2.00 0.41
C LEU A 182 -23.90 1.72 1.60
N ASP A 183 -23.92 2.59 2.62
CA ASP A 183 -24.74 2.58 3.85
C ASP A 183 -26.25 2.32 3.66
N LYS A 184 -26.76 2.30 2.42
CA LYS A 184 -28.17 2.07 2.10
C LYS A 184 -28.44 0.71 1.45
N ASP A 185 -27.43 -0.13 1.19
CA ASP A 185 -27.59 -1.45 0.58
C ASP A 185 -27.45 -2.58 1.64
N PRO A 186 -28.57 -3.17 2.11
CA PRO A 186 -28.55 -4.24 3.11
C PRO A 186 -27.96 -5.57 2.61
N GLU A 187 -27.68 -5.74 1.31
CA GLU A 187 -27.06 -6.97 0.77
C GLU A 187 -25.54 -6.84 0.55
N ASN A 188 -24.95 -5.65 0.73
CA ASN A 188 -23.52 -5.39 0.58
C ASN A 188 -22.95 -4.63 1.80
N PRO A 189 -22.41 -5.31 2.82
CA PRO A 189 -22.02 -4.64 4.04
C PRO A 189 -20.74 -3.79 3.87
N VAL A 190 -20.94 -2.48 3.73
CA VAL A 190 -20.33 -1.28 4.37
C VAL A 190 -18.99 -1.40 5.13
N HIS A 191 -18.63 -2.56 5.69
CA HIS A 191 -17.38 -2.76 6.43
C HIS A 191 -16.23 -3.29 5.56
N ALA A 192 -16.37 -3.37 4.23
CA ALA A 192 -15.30 -3.92 3.38
C ALA A 192 -13.96 -3.19 3.57
N VAL A 193 -13.95 -1.86 3.68
CA VAL A 193 -12.72 -1.11 3.92
C VAL A 193 -12.21 -1.28 5.36
N GLU A 194 -13.10 -1.22 6.35
CA GLU A 194 -12.76 -1.47 7.76
C GLU A 194 -12.14 -2.87 7.93
N ALA A 195 -12.85 -3.91 7.51
CA ALA A 195 -12.45 -5.30 7.66
C ALA A 195 -11.19 -5.65 6.88
N SER A 196 -10.91 -4.93 5.78
CA SER A 196 -9.71 -5.15 4.96
C SER A 196 -8.54 -4.27 5.34
N SER A 197 -8.70 -3.35 6.29
CA SER A 197 -7.64 -2.43 6.68
C SER A 197 -6.45 -3.17 7.30
N ILE A 198 -5.25 -2.66 7.00
CA ILE A 198 -3.98 -3.20 7.48
C ILE A 198 -3.15 -2.08 8.10
N ILE A 199 -2.29 -2.42 9.07
CA ILE A 199 -1.21 -1.54 9.50
C ILE A 199 0.05 -1.92 8.74
N ARG A 200 0.68 -0.97 8.05
CA ARG A 200 1.92 -1.20 7.29
C ARG A 200 3.13 -0.78 8.11
N ALA A 201 4.17 -1.61 8.08
CA ALA A 201 5.45 -1.37 8.72
C ALA A 201 6.62 -1.73 7.79
N GLY A 202 6.45 -1.44 6.49
CA GLY A 202 7.46 -1.72 5.48
C GLY A 202 8.70 -0.84 5.62
N ILE A 203 9.82 -1.33 5.09
CA ILE A 203 11.08 -0.58 5.03
C ILE A 203 11.80 -0.87 3.71
N PRO A 204 12.43 0.13 3.05
CA PRO A 204 13.21 -0.12 1.85
C PRO A 204 14.38 -1.08 2.12
N TYR A 205 14.84 -1.80 1.10
CA TYR A 205 16.06 -2.61 1.10
C TYR A 205 16.86 -2.39 -0.17
N GLY A 206 18.13 -2.80 -0.14
CA GLY A 206 19.03 -2.67 -1.29
C GLY A 206 19.64 -1.27 -1.43
N PRO A 207 20.58 -1.10 -2.37
CA PRO A 207 21.27 0.17 -2.59
C PRO A 207 20.38 1.18 -3.32
N GLU A 208 20.77 2.46 -3.27
CA GLU A 208 20.23 3.49 -4.17
C GLU A 208 20.51 3.14 -5.64
N VAL A 209 19.79 3.77 -6.57
CA VAL A 209 20.05 3.65 -8.02
C VAL A 209 21.42 4.26 -8.33
N THR A 210 22.26 3.50 -9.02
CA THR A 210 23.57 3.98 -9.46
C THR A 210 23.46 4.88 -10.71
N LEU A 211 24.54 5.62 -11.02
CA LEU A 211 24.58 6.43 -12.25
C LEU A 211 24.46 5.55 -13.51
N GLY A 212 25.08 4.36 -13.52
CA GLY A 212 25.00 3.41 -14.65
C GLY A 212 23.56 2.97 -14.91
N GLU A 213 22.90 2.43 -13.89
CA GLU A 213 21.49 2.01 -13.96
C GLU A 213 20.57 3.14 -14.45
N LYS A 214 20.81 4.38 -14.01
CA LYS A 214 20.03 5.55 -14.45
C LYS A 214 20.23 5.87 -15.94
N LEU A 215 21.47 5.79 -16.44
CA LEU A 215 21.80 6.06 -17.84
C LEU A 215 21.33 4.95 -18.78
N GLU A 216 21.36 3.70 -18.31
CA GLU A 216 20.95 2.53 -19.08
C GLU A 216 19.45 2.24 -18.98
N HIS A 217 18.74 2.93 -18.08
CA HIS A 217 17.34 2.69 -17.76
C HIS A 217 17.05 1.23 -17.39
N HIS A 218 18.00 0.60 -16.69
CA HIS A 218 17.95 -0.81 -16.36
C HIS A 218 18.41 -1.05 -14.91
N THR A 219 17.68 -1.91 -14.20
CA THR A 219 18.05 -2.36 -12.85
C THR A 219 19.16 -3.42 -12.92
N GLU A 220 20.26 -3.17 -12.21
CA GLU A 220 21.36 -4.12 -12.03
C GLU A 220 21.40 -4.67 -10.59
N PHE A 221 21.08 -3.82 -9.60
CA PHE A 221 21.16 -4.19 -8.18
C PHE A 221 19.77 -4.37 -7.56
N PRO A 222 19.51 -5.50 -6.87
CA PRO A 222 18.23 -5.71 -6.21
C PRO A 222 17.96 -4.67 -5.12
N ARG A 223 16.84 -3.96 -5.28
CA ARG A 223 16.32 -2.97 -4.33
C ARG A 223 14.81 -3.05 -4.28
N GLY A 224 14.21 -2.53 -3.23
CA GLY A 224 12.77 -2.39 -3.18
C GLY A 224 12.24 -2.30 -1.77
N LEU A 225 11.07 -2.88 -1.53
CA LEU A 225 10.38 -2.81 -0.26
C LEU A 225 10.37 -4.17 0.44
N ALA A 226 10.89 -4.21 1.67
CA ALA A 226 10.61 -5.27 2.62
C ALA A 226 9.23 -4.97 3.23
N PHE A 227 8.19 -5.33 2.49
CA PHE A 227 6.81 -5.03 2.88
C PHE A 227 6.40 -5.88 4.08
N VAL A 228 5.79 -5.21 5.06
CA VAL A 228 5.20 -5.84 6.24
C VAL A 228 3.82 -5.24 6.46
N SER A 229 2.81 -6.10 6.65
CA SER A 229 1.50 -5.66 7.12
C SER A 229 0.93 -6.53 8.23
N TYR A 230 0.19 -5.88 9.12
CA TYR A 230 -0.48 -6.49 10.26
C TYR A 230 -2.00 -6.43 10.11
N GLN A 231 -2.65 -7.55 10.45
CA GLN A 231 -4.09 -7.74 10.42
C GLN A 231 -4.48 -8.94 11.28
N SER A 232 -5.70 -8.97 11.82
CA SER A 232 -6.18 -10.15 12.55
C SER A 232 -6.58 -11.30 11.62
N SER A 233 -6.81 -11.02 10.32
CA SER A 233 -7.12 -12.05 9.31
C SER A 233 -6.44 -11.73 7.98
N LEU A 234 -5.52 -12.59 7.55
CA LEU A 234 -4.84 -12.45 6.24
C LEU A 234 -5.82 -12.45 5.07
N ALA A 235 -6.87 -13.28 5.16
CA ALA A 235 -7.90 -13.43 4.14
C ALA A 235 -8.77 -12.18 3.98
N LYS A 236 -8.84 -11.33 5.01
CA LYS A 236 -9.55 -10.04 4.96
C LYS A 236 -8.62 -8.86 4.70
N GLY A 237 -7.39 -8.87 5.22
CA GLY A 237 -6.39 -7.82 4.99
C GLY A 237 -5.60 -8.02 3.70
N PHE A 238 -4.29 -8.25 3.83
CA PHE A 238 -3.34 -8.35 2.73
C PHE A 238 -3.82 -9.17 1.51
N GLN A 239 -4.34 -10.39 1.73
CA GLN A 239 -4.73 -11.26 0.60
C GLN A 239 -5.95 -10.70 -0.14
N PHE A 240 -6.89 -10.10 0.58
CA PHE A 240 -8.09 -9.50 -0.01
C PHE A 240 -7.71 -8.29 -0.85
N ILE A 241 -6.94 -7.36 -0.29
CA ILE A 241 -6.48 -6.16 -1.00
C ILE A 241 -5.78 -6.56 -2.29
N GLN A 242 -4.82 -7.50 -2.22
CA GLN A 242 -4.08 -7.91 -3.41
C GLN A 242 -4.99 -8.57 -4.45
N LYS A 243 -5.80 -9.57 -4.06
CA LYS A 243 -6.54 -10.40 -5.02
C LYS A 243 -7.83 -9.76 -5.51
N ARG A 244 -8.56 -9.09 -4.62
CA ARG A 244 -9.92 -8.58 -4.89
C ARG A 244 -9.92 -7.12 -5.31
N TRP A 245 -8.87 -6.36 -5.00
CA TRP A 245 -8.79 -4.95 -5.37
C TRP A 245 -7.67 -4.66 -6.38
N ALA A 246 -6.41 -4.89 -6.00
CA ALA A 246 -5.26 -4.52 -6.84
C ALA A 246 -5.19 -5.33 -8.15
N ASN A 247 -5.43 -6.64 -8.07
CA ASN A 247 -5.44 -7.55 -9.24
C ASN A 247 -6.76 -7.56 -10.00
N ALA A 248 -7.82 -6.90 -9.50
CA ALA A 248 -9.14 -6.94 -10.11
C ALA A 248 -9.33 -5.72 -11.02
N PRO A 249 -9.36 -5.87 -12.35
CA PRO A 249 -9.45 -4.73 -13.26
C PRO A 249 -10.80 -4.01 -13.20
N ASN A 250 -11.86 -4.72 -12.79
CA ASN A 250 -13.21 -4.19 -12.61
C ASN A 250 -13.48 -3.58 -11.22
N PHE A 251 -12.45 -3.44 -10.38
CA PHE A 251 -12.54 -2.81 -9.07
C PHE A 251 -12.05 -1.35 -9.12
N PRO A 252 -12.65 -0.37 -8.41
CA PRO A 252 -13.82 -0.46 -7.54
C PRO A 252 -15.12 -0.77 -8.30
N PRO A 253 -16.12 -1.39 -7.64
CA PRO A 253 -17.40 -1.71 -8.27
C PRO A 253 -18.20 -0.43 -8.55
N ASN A 254 -19.32 -0.58 -9.26
CA ASN A 254 -20.28 0.49 -9.52
C ASN A 254 -19.72 1.72 -10.26
N LYS A 255 -18.66 1.53 -11.06
CA LYS A 255 -18.15 2.52 -12.01
C LYS A 255 -18.64 2.19 -13.42
N ALA A 256 -18.87 3.22 -14.23
CA ALA A 256 -19.29 3.13 -15.63
C ALA A 256 -18.10 2.90 -16.59
N VAL A 257 -16.90 2.70 -16.04
CA VAL A 257 -15.64 2.46 -16.74
C VAL A 257 -14.91 1.29 -16.06
N GLU A 258 -14.11 0.56 -16.83
CA GLU A 258 -13.21 -0.45 -16.26
C GLU A 258 -11.91 0.23 -15.81
N ALA A 259 -11.68 0.28 -14.49
CA ALA A 259 -10.54 0.97 -13.90
C ALA A 259 -9.19 0.40 -14.35
N GLY A 260 -9.13 -0.92 -14.58
CA GLY A 260 -7.90 -1.65 -14.82
C GLY A 260 -7.18 -2.04 -13.53
N PHE A 261 -5.96 -2.56 -13.67
CA PHE A 261 -5.13 -3.03 -12.56
C PHE A 261 -4.57 -1.86 -11.75
N ASP A 262 -4.31 -2.09 -10.47
CA ASP A 262 -3.40 -1.23 -9.70
C ASP A 262 -2.05 -1.17 -10.41
N PRO A 263 -1.51 0.00 -10.76
CA PRO A 263 -0.34 0.10 -11.61
C PRO A 263 0.96 -0.30 -10.91
N ILE A 264 1.01 -0.22 -9.59
CA ILE A 264 2.21 -0.45 -8.79
C ILE A 264 2.30 -1.94 -8.39
N VAL A 265 1.23 -2.50 -7.81
CA VAL A 265 1.26 -3.85 -7.22
C VAL A 265 0.27 -4.83 -7.83
N GLY A 266 -0.61 -4.40 -8.74
CA GLY A 266 -1.52 -5.31 -9.43
C GLY A 266 -0.75 -6.34 -10.27
N GLN A 267 -1.20 -7.60 -10.29
CA GLN A 267 -0.51 -8.70 -10.96
C GLN A 267 -1.42 -9.44 -11.92
N LYS A 268 -0.86 -9.84 -13.07
CA LYS A 268 -1.52 -10.65 -14.10
C LYS A 268 -0.59 -11.77 -14.60
N ASN A 269 -0.01 -12.55 -13.67
CA ASN A 269 0.90 -13.66 -13.98
C ASN A 269 2.05 -13.28 -14.94
N GLY A 270 2.63 -12.09 -14.77
CA GLY A 270 3.72 -11.56 -15.61
C GLY A 270 3.28 -11.01 -16.97
N GLN A 271 1.98 -11.01 -17.29
CA GLN A 271 1.45 -10.38 -18.50
C GLN A 271 1.30 -8.86 -18.33
N SER A 272 1.27 -8.14 -19.46
CA SER A 272 0.94 -6.70 -19.49
C SER A 272 -0.45 -6.42 -18.89
N ARG A 273 -0.56 -5.27 -18.23
CA ARG A 273 -1.73 -4.85 -17.46
C ARG A 273 -2.25 -3.53 -18.01
N GLU A 274 -3.56 -3.42 -18.18
CA GLU A 274 -4.21 -2.15 -18.50
C GLU A 274 -4.56 -1.42 -17.22
N THR A 275 -4.38 -0.09 -17.20
CA THR A 275 -4.76 0.79 -16.09
C THR A 275 -5.28 2.12 -16.62
N LEU A 276 -6.18 2.78 -15.90
CA LEU A 276 -6.56 4.16 -16.16
C LEU A 276 -5.60 5.10 -15.42
N GLY A 277 -4.90 5.99 -16.14
CA GLY A 277 -3.80 6.76 -15.54
C GLY A 277 -3.51 8.16 -16.12
N THR A 278 -3.90 8.46 -17.36
CA THR A 278 -3.36 9.64 -18.08
C THR A 278 -4.37 10.79 -18.23
N SER A 279 -5.62 10.50 -18.58
CA SER A 279 -6.73 11.48 -18.69
C SER A 279 -8.09 10.76 -18.69
N SER A 280 -9.21 11.50 -18.76
CA SER A 280 -10.56 10.94 -18.90
C SER A 280 -10.63 9.92 -20.05
N GLY A 281 -10.84 8.65 -19.72
CA GLY A 281 -11.06 7.55 -20.66
C GLY A 281 -9.83 6.92 -21.32
N SER A 282 -8.60 7.43 -21.12
CA SER A 282 -7.41 6.87 -21.78
C SER A 282 -6.78 5.72 -20.98
N GLN A 283 -6.80 4.53 -21.59
CA GLN A 283 -6.12 3.34 -21.07
C GLN A 283 -4.62 3.42 -21.32
N LEU A 284 -3.85 3.03 -20.30
CA LEU A 284 -2.40 2.93 -20.34
C LEU A 284 -2.00 1.47 -20.17
N THR A 285 -1.30 0.92 -21.16
CA THR A 285 -0.71 -0.41 -21.07
C THR A 285 0.59 -0.37 -20.28
N LEU A 286 0.62 -1.08 -19.17
CA LEU A 286 1.83 -1.32 -18.38
C LEU A 286 2.55 -2.52 -19.01
N PRO A 287 3.72 -2.31 -19.65
CA PRO A 287 4.37 -3.35 -20.43
C PRO A 287 4.99 -4.45 -19.55
N ARG A 288 5.22 -4.16 -18.27
CA ARG A 288 5.81 -5.06 -17.28
C ARG A 288 5.30 -4.75 -15.87
N ASP A 289 5.63 -5.63 -14.94
CA ASP A 289 5.53 -5.35 -13.52
C ASP A 289 6.76 -4.52 -13.10
N PHE A 290 6.52 -3.35 -12.52
CA PHE A 290 7.59 -2.54 -11.91
C PHE A 290 7.94 -3.01 -10.51
N VAL A 291 7.03 -3.76 -9.88
CA VAL A 291 7.25 -4.44 -8.61
C VAL A 291 7.26 -5.95 -8.83
N VAL A 292 8.40 -6.59 -8.56
CA VAL A 292 8.59 -8.03 -8.73
C VAL A 292 8.61 -8.71 -7.37
N SER A 293 7.64 -9.57 -7.12
CA SER A 293 7.59 -10.37 -5.90
C SER A 293 8.70 -11.43 -5.89
N ARG A 294 9.65 -11.32 -4.95
CA ARG A 294 10.73 -12.31 -4.71
C ARG A 294 10.42 -13.32 -3.61
N GLY A 295 9.16 -13.38 -3.21
CA GLY A 295 8.66 -14.29 -2.18
C GLY A 295 8.24 -13.56 -0.92
N GLY A 296 8.02 -14.34 0.13
CA GLY A 296 7.49 -13.86 1.39
C GLY A 296 6.86 -15.00 2.17
N GLU A 297 6.35 -14.69 3.35
CA GLU A 297 5.71 -15.67 4.22
C GLU A 297 4.67 -14.98 5.11
N TYR A 298 3.71 -15.76 5.58
CA TYR A 298 2.77 -15.39 6.62
C TYR A 298 3.24 -15.87 7.98
N PHE A 299 3.37 -14.94 8.91
CA PHE A 299 3.73 -15.23 10.29
C PHE A 299 2.59 -14.86 11.23
N PHE A 300 2.72 -15.31 12.48
CA PHE A 300 1.91 -14.83 13.58
C PHE A 300 2.83 -14.17 14.60
N SER A 301 2.52 -12.92 14.96
CA SER A 301 3.18 -12.19 16.05
C SER A 301 2.34 -12.39 17.32
N PRO A 302 2.71 -13.32 18.22
CA PRO A 302 1.98 -13.57 19.45
C PRO A 302 2.10 -12.40 20.43
N SER A 303 1.17 -12.33 21.39
CA SER A 303 1.28 -11.39 22.51
C SER A 303 2.50 -11.69 23.37
N VAL A 304 2.99 -10.69 24.10
CA VAL A 304 4.09 -10.87 25.06
C VAL A 304 3.75 -11.92 26.11
N LYS A 305 2.47 -11.99 26.54
CA LYS A 305 1.98 -13.03 27.46
C LYS A 305 2.18 -14.41 26.85
N ALA A 306 1.72 -14.63 25.61
CA ALA A 306 1.83 -15.91 24.94
C ALA A 306 3.29 -16.33 24.69
N LEU A 307 4.16 -15.38 24.32
CA LEU A 307 5.61 -15.64 24.25
C LEU A 307 6.11 -16.24 25.56
N LYS A 308 5.83 -15.60 26.70
CA LYS A 308 6.30 -16.06 28.01
C LYS A 308 5.70 -17.41 28.43
N THR A 309 4.40 -17.61 28.22
CA THR A 309 3.68 -18.76 28.81
C THR A 309 3.55 -19.97 27.89
N LYS A 310 3.80 -19.84 26.58
CA LYS A 310 3.66 -20.93 25.61
C LYS A 310 4.91 -21.22 24.81
N PHE A 311 5.74 -20.21 24.54
CA PHE A 311 6.89 -20.36 23.63
C PHE A 311 8.25 -20.25 24.31
N ALA A 312 8.34 -19.57 25.46
CA ALA A 312 9.60 -19.35 26.18
C ALA A 312 9.72 -20.13 27.50
N GLY A 313 8.70 -20.92 27.87
CA GLY A 313 8.72 -21.91 28.96
C GLY A 313 9.54 -21.51 30.17
N VAL A 314 9.03 -20.58 30.99
CA VAL A 314 9.39 -20.57 32.41
C VAL A 314 8.18 -21.12 33.12
N ASP A 315 8.20 -22.43 33.40
CA ASP A 315 7.25 -23.03 34.31
C ASP A 315 7.41 -22.30 35.65
N SER A 316 6.38 -21.58 36.05
CA SER A 316 6.28 -21.08 37.42
C SER A 316 5.88 -22.27 38.27
N ASP A 317 6.88 -22.95 38.86
CA ASP A 317 6.71 -23.76 40.06
C ASP A 317 6.03 -22.94 41.18
#